data_AF-A0A024QEE5-F1
#
_entry.id   AF-A0A024QEE5-F1
#
_cell.length_a   1.000
_cell.length_b   1.000
_cell.length_c   1.000
_cell.angle_alpha   90.00
_cell.angle_beta   90.00
_cell.angle_gamma   90.00
#
_symmetry.space_group_name_H-M   'P 1'
#
loop_
_entity.id
_entity.type
_entity.pdbx_description
1 polymer ?
#
loop_
_entity_poly.entity_id
_entity_poly.type
_entity_poly.pdbx_seq_one_letter_code
_entity_poly.pdbx_strand_id
1 'polypeptide(L)'
;MSTHKLLNVIGLVTIVSVIIYFMAYNHEYSKDKIISGLIFYLAATVIYFLFVYLYHKSKQGQKLVLYGLGIITLILIFLILG
;
A
#
# COMPACT_ATOMS: atom_id res chain seq x y z
N MET A 1 -8.07 -10.59 -18.14
CA MET A 1 -6.88 -10.52 -17.24
C MET A 1 -7.22 -11.28 -15.96
N SER A 2 -6.33 -12.10 -15.39
CA SER A 2 -6.61 -12.74 -14.09
C SER A 2 -6.51 -11.72 -12.95
N THR A 3 -7.28 -11.91 -11.88
CA THR A 3 -7.30 -11.01 -10.70
C THR A 3 -5.90 -10.82 -10.11
N HIS A 4 -5.11 -11.90 -10.04
CA HIS A 4 -3.71 -11.86 -9.61
C HIS A 4 -2.86 -10.90 -10.45
N LYS A 5 -2.97 -10.96 -11.78
CA LYS A 5 -2.24 -10.07 -12.69
C LYS A 5 -2.70 -8.63 -12.53
N LEU A 6 -4.00 -8.40 -12.38
CA LEU A 6 -4.56 -7.06 -12.19
C LEU A 6 -4.02 -6.40 -10.91
N LEU A 7 -4.05 -7.11 -9.77
CA LEU A 7 -3.56 -6.57 -8.50
C LEU A 7 -2.06 -6.27 -8.54
N ASN A 8 -1.26 -7.14 -9.16
CA ASN A 8 0.18 -6.87 -9.29
C ASN A 8 0.47 -5.65 -10.18
N VAL A 9 -0.30 -5.45 -11.26
CA VAL A 9 -0.19 -4.26 -12.11
C VAL A 9 -0.58 -3.01 -11.32
N ILE A 10 -1.66 -3.06 -10.55
CA ILE A 10 -2.08 -1.95 -9.68
C ILE A 10 -0.93 -1.59 -8.73
N GLY A 11 -0.38 -2.57 -7.99
CA GLY A 11 0.74 -2.32 -7.08
C GLY A 11 1.96 -1.68 -7.77
N LEU A 12 2.33 -2.17 -8.96
CA LEU A 12 3.43 -1.60 -9.74
C LEU A 12 3.14 -0.16 -10.19
N VAL A 13 1.94 0.10 -10.71
CA VAL A 13 1.52 1.46 -11.09
C VAL A 13 1.57 2.39 -9.89
N THR A 14 1.08 1.97 -8.73
CA THR A 14 1.10 2.82 -7.54
C THR A 14 2.53 3.15 -7.08
N ILE A 15 3.45 2.18 -7.09
CA ILE A 15 4.88 2.44 -6.79
C ILE A 15 5.45 3.50 -7.73
N VAL A 16 5.25 3.33 -9.04
CA VAL A 16 5.76 4.27 -10.05
C VAL A 16 5.14 5.65 -9.84
N SER A 17 3.84 5.74 -9.56
CA SER A 17 3.15 6.99 -9.29
C SER A 17 3.73 7.74 -8.09
N VAL A 18 4.09 7.04 -7.00
CA VAL A 18 4.67 7.68 -5.82
C VAL A 18 6.09 8.17 -6.07
N ILE A 19 6.89 7.42 -6.82
CA ILE A 19 8.22 7.88 -7.24
C ILE A 19 8.09 9.16 -8.07
N ILE A 20 7.21 9.16 -9.07
CA ILE A 20 6.95 10.34 -9.91
C ILE A 20 6.46 11.52 -9.07
N TYR A 21 5.57 11.29 -8.10
CA TYR A 21 5.06 12.32 -7.20
C TYR A 21 6.20 12.99 -6.42
N PHE A 22 7.04 12.21 -5.74
CA PHE A 22 8.17 12.77 -4.99
C PHE A 22 9.22 13.43 -5.89
N MET A 23 9.39 12.98 -7.14
CA MET A 23 10.27 13.65 -8.10
C MET A 23 9.70 15.00 -8.56
N ALA A 24 8.41 15.06 -8.88
CA ALA A 24 7.75 16.27 -9.35
C ALA A 24 7.66 17.36 -8.27
N TYR A 25 7.38 16.95 -7.04
CA TYR A 25 7.14 17.86 -5.90
C TYR A 25 8.33 17.91 -4.93
N ASN A 26 9.54 17.53 -5.36
CA ASN A 26 10.72 17.47 -4.48
C ASN A 26 11.07 18.83 -3.81
N HIS A 27 10.63 19.93 -4.42
CA HIS A 27 10.91 21.30 -4.00
C HIS A 27 9.91 21.79 -2.93
N GLU A 28 8.76 21.12 -2.82
CA GLU A 28 7.72 21.47 -1.84
C GLU A 28 7.94 20.78 -0.47
N TYR A 29 8.78 19.74 -0.43
CA TYR A 29 9.01 18.93 0.77
C TYR A 29 10.46 18.98 1.22
N SER A 30 10.68 19.01 2.54
CA SER A 30 12.02 18.80 3.08
C SER A 30 12.49 17.37 2.81
N LYS A 31 13.82 17.19 2.72
CA LYS A 31 14.43 15.87 2.49
C LYS A 31 13.95 14.83 3.50
N ASP A 32 13.82 15.20 4.77
CA ASP A 32 13.36 14.30 5.83
C ASP A 32 11.91 13.82 5.60
N LYS A 33 11.02 14.72 5.14
CA LYS A 33 9.64 14.37 4.81
C LYS A 33 9.57 13.42 3.62
N ILE A 34 10.38 13.64 2.59
CA ILE A 34 10.47 12.76 1.42
C ILE A 34 10.95 11.36 1.85
N ILE A 35 12.01 11.28 2.65
CA ILE A 35 12.55 10.00 3.14
C ILE A 35 11.51 9.27 3.99
N SER A 36 10.87 9.97 4.94
CA SER A 36 9.83 9.37 5.78
C SER A 36 8.64 8.86 4.95
N GLY A 37 8.21 9.64 3.95
CA GLY A 37 7.13 9.25 3.06
C GLY A 37 7.47 8.02 2.20
N LEU A 38 8.69 7.96 1.66
CA LEU A 38 9.18 6.80 0.90
C LEU A 38 9.27 5.54 1.77
N ILE A 39 9.77 5.64 3.00
CA ILE A 39 9.84 4.50 3.94
C ILE A 39 8.44 3.99 4.26
N PHE A 40 7.52 4.89 4.61
CA PHE A 40 6.12 4.54 4.88
C PHE A 40 5.49 3.83 3.67
N TYR A 41 5.69 4.39 2.49
CA TYR A 41 5.11 3.85 1.26
C TYR A 41 5.71 2.50 0.86
N LEU A 42 7.02 2.30 1.05
CA LEU A 42 7.68 1.01 0.87
C LEU A 42 7.12 -0.05 1.82
N ALA A 43 6.94 0.28 3.10
CA ALA A 43 6.33 -0.63 4.06
C ALA A 43 4.89 -1.00 3.65
N ALA A 44 4.08 -0.01 3.26
CA ALA A 44 2.72 -0.25 2.76
C ALA A 44 2.70 -1.13 1.50
N THR A 45 3.66 -0.93 0.60
CA THR A 45 3.83 -1.74 -0.62
C THR A 45 4.12 -3.20 -0.28
N VAL A 46 5.03 -3.47 0.66
CA VAL A 46 5.33 -4.83 1.12
C VAL A 46 4.09 -5.50 1.70
N ILE A 47 3.34 -4.79 2.56
CA ILE A 47 2.09 -5.29 3.14
C ILE A 47 1.06 -5.60 2.04
N TYR A 48 0.93 -4.72 1.04
CA TYR A 48 0.04 -4.93 -0.10
C TYR A 48 0.36 -6.21 -0.86
N PHE A 49 1.60 -6.41 -1.29
CA PHE A 49 1.98 -7.62 -2.03
C PHE A 49 1.86 -8.89 -1.18
N LEU A 50 2.14 -8.79 0.12
CA LEU A 50 1.88 -9.88 1.06
C LEU A 50 0.40 -10.25 1.10
N PHE A 51 -0.49 -9.25 1.13
CA PHE A 51 -1.94 -9.48 1.08
C PHE A 51 -2.38 -10.07 -0.27
N VAL A 52 -1.87 -9.56 -1.39
CA VAL A 52 -2.15 -10.13 -2.72
C VAL A 52 -1.73 -11.60 -2.80
N TYR A 53 -0.55 -11.93 -2.29
CA TYR A 53 -0.06 -13.31 -2.22
C TYR A 53 -0.97 -14.19 -1.35
N LEU A 54 -1.27 -13.76 -0.12
CA LEU A 54 -2.11 -14.52 0.81
C LEU A 54 -3.54 -14.71 0.27
N TYR A 55 -4.10 -13.69 -0.39
CA TYR A 55 -5.42 -13.73 -0.99
C TYR A 55 -5.54 -14.82 -2.07
N HIS A 56 -4.48 -15.02 -2.86
CA HIS A 56 -4.45 -16.04 -3.90
C HIS A 56 -4.00 -17.43 -3.41
N LYS A 57 -3.37 -17.50 -2.23
CA LYS A 57 -2.83 -18.76 -1.69
C LYS A 57 -3.91 -19.72 -1.18
N SER A 58 -4.93 -19.22 -0.49
CA SER A 58 -5.96 -20.09 0.11
C SER A 58 -7.23 -19.33 0.53
N LYS A 59 -8.33 -20.07 0.77
CA LYS A 59 -9.57 -19.50 1.34
C LYS A 59 -9.36 -18.89 2.72
N GLN A 60 -8.45 -19.44 3.54
CA GLN A 60 -8.08 -18.84 4.83
C GLN A 60 -7.31 -17.53 4.63
N GLY A 61 -6.40 -17.48 3.65
CA GLY A 61 -5.67 -16.27 3.27
C GLY A 61 -6.59 -15.15 2.80
N GLN A 62 -7.66 -15.47 2.05
CA GLN A 62 -8.69 -14.50 1.68
C GLN A 62 -9.36 -13.87 2.91
N LYS A 63 -9.75 -14.68 3.90
CA LYS A 63 -10.34 -14.18 5.15
C LYS A 63 -9.35 -13.31 5.93
N LEU A 64 -8.09 -13.74 6.03
CA LEU A 64 -7.03 -12.99 6.72
C LEU A 64 -6.82 -11.62 6.10
N VAL A 65 -6.75 -11.54 4.76
CA VAL A 65 -6.63 -10.27 4.03
C VAL A 65 -7.84 -9.37 4.30
N LEU A 66 -9.05 -9.94 4.31
CA LEU A 66 -10.27 -9.18 4.56
C LEU A 66 -10.32 -8.61 5.99
N TYR A 67 -9.98 -9.42 7.00
CA TYR A 67 -9.86 -8.96 8.39
C TYR A 67 -8.72 -7.95 8.56
N GLY A 68 -7.57 -8.19 7.94
CA GLY A 68 -6.43 -7.28 7.97
C GLY A 68 -6.76 -5.91 7.39
N LEU A 69 -7.42 -5.87 6.22
CA LEU A 69 -7.91 -4.62 5.63
C LEU A 69 -8.96 -3.94 6.50
N GLY A 70 -9.88 -4.72 7.11
CA GLY A 70 -10.85 -4.19 8.07
C GLY A 70 -10.18 -3.50 9.26
N ILE A 71 -9.17 -4.14 9.87
CA ILE A 71 -8.41 -3.58 10.99
C ILE A 71 -7.66 -2.32 10.57
N ILE A 72 -6.95 -2.35 9.44
CA ILE A 72 -6.25 -1.17 8.91
C ILE A 72 -7.22 -0.02 8.70
N THR A 73 -8.39 -0.29 8.11
CA THR A 73 -9.43 0.71 7.87
C THR A 73 -9.92 1.32 9.17
N LEU A 74 -10.21 0.49 10.18
CA LEU A 74 -10.64 0.96 11.51
C LEU A 74 -9.57 1.82 12.19
N ILE A 75 -8.30 1.41 12.13
CA ILE A 75 -7.18 2.18 12.68
C ILE A 75 -7.09 3.54 11.98
N LEU A 76 -7.17 3.57 10.65
CA LEU A 76 -7.10 4.81 9.88
C LEU A 76 -8.28 5.74 10.18
N ILE A 77 -9.50 5.20 10.26
CA ILE A 77 -10.68 5.99 10.65
C ILE A 77 -10.50 6.58 12.05
N PHE A 78 -10.03 5.78 13.01
CA PHE A 78 -9.76 6.24 14.37
C PHE A 78 -8.72 7.36 14.40
N LEU A 79 -7.61 7.22 13.65
CA LEU A 79 -6.56 8.25 13.56
C LEU A 79 -7.02 9.54 12.86
N ILE A 80 -8.05 9.48 12.01
CA ILE A 80 -8.60 10.67 11.34
C ILE A 80 -9.62 11.39 12.23
N LEU A 81 -10.39 10.64 13.03
CA LEU A 81 -11.46 11.19 13.86
C LEU A 81 -11.05 11.56 15.29
N GLY A 82 -9.97 10.96 15.81
CA GLY A 82 -9.42 11.23 17.14
C GLY A 82 -8.28 12.23 17.10
#